data_AF-A0A3N0V4R2-F1
#
_entry.id   AF-A0A3N0V4R2-F1
#
_cell.length_a   1.000
_cell.length_b   1.000
_cell.length_c   1.000
_cell.angle_alpha   90.00
_cell.angle_beta   90.00
_cell.angle_gamma   90.00
#
_symmetry.space_group_name_H-M   'P 1'
#
loop_
_entity.id
_entity.type
_entity.pdbx_description
1 polymer ?
#
loop_
_entity_poly.entity_id
_entity_poly.type
_entity_poly.pdbx_seq_one_letter_code
_entity_poly.pdbx_strand_id
1 'polypeptide(L)'
;MDHYLDIRLRPDPDFVAIDLLSALVSKLHRALARLADGKVGISFPDSKAMYLGDRLRLHGGLSSLQSLMGSDWLKGMRDHVQLSEPVAVPVGAKHRVVKRVQAKSSPERLRRRQIKRHGMTPQQAQEKVPDSAAETLSLPYLLLRSASTGQRFPLFVEHGPLLEAAVPGSFSSYGLSDVATVPWF
;
A
#
# COMPACT_ATOMS: atom_id res chain seq x y z
N MET A 1 -11.67 -6.62 12.46
CA MET A 1 -10.29 -6.18 12.70
C MET A 1 -10.28 -5.47 14.03
N ASP A 2 -9.79 -6.15 15.04
CA ASP A 2 -9.85 -5.74 16.45
C ASP A 2 -8.44 -5.65 17.08
N HIS A 3 -7.40 -6.04 16.34
CA HIS A 3 -6.02 -5.96 16.77
C HIS A 3 -5.16 -5.22 15.74
N TYR A 4 -4.05 -4.68 16.21
CA TYR A 4 -3.02 -4.09 15.38
C TYR A 4 -1.63 -4.43 15.90
N LEU A 5 -0.61 -4.25 15.06
CA LEU A 5 0.77 -4.15 15.49
C LEU A 5 1.48 -3.05 14.68
N ASP A 6 2.47 -2.42 15.30
CA ASP A 6 3.29 -1.39 14.69
C ASP A 6 4.66 -1.97 14.32
N ILE A 7 5.09 -1.68 13.09
CA ILE A 7 6.46 -1.88 12.61
C ILE A 7 7.06 -0.49 12.39
N ARG A 8 8.05 -0.12 13.20
CA ARG A 8 8.78 1.14 13.06
C ARG A 8 10.13 0.88 12.43
N LEU A 9 10.53 1.73 11.49
CA LEU A 9 11.89 1.70 10.95
C LEU A 9 12.86 2.22 12.01
N ARG A 10 14.02 1.58 12.11
CA ARG A 10 15.14 2.12 12.88
C ARG A 10 15.86 3.16 12.04
N PRO A 11 16.25 4.32 12.60
CA PRO A 11 17.14 5.24 11.92
C PRO A 11 18.43 4.53 11.55
N ASP A 12 18.83 4.65 10.30
CA ASP A 12 20.01 3.99 9.75
C ASP A 12 20.75 5.00 8.87
N PRO A 13 22.00 5.37 9.18
CA PRO A 13 22.74 6.36 8.40
C PRO A 13 23.04 5.89 6.96
N ASP A 14 23.02 4.57 6.72
CA ASP A 14 23.34 4.00 5.41
C ASP A 14 22.12 3.93 4.48
N PHE A 15 20.91 4.14 5.01
CA PHE A 15 19.67 3.97 4.26
C PHE A 15 18.68 5.13 4.42
N VAL A 16 18.07 5.52 3.31
CA VAL A 16 16.93 6.45 3.34
C VAL A 16 15.68 5.73 3.84
N ALA A 17 14.97 6.32 4.81
CA ALA A 17 13.79 5.70 5.43
C ALA A 17 12.72 5.25 4.42
N ILE A 18 12.49 6.02 3.35
CA ILE A 18 11.51 5.66 2.31
C ILE A 18 11.90 4.41 1.52
N ASP A 19 13.20 4.15 1.35
CA ASP A 19 13.71 2.96 0.67
C ASP A 19 13.56 1.73 1.57
N LEU A 20 13.85 1.86 2.87
CA LEU A 20 13.59 0.81 3.85
C LEU A 20 12.08 0.50 3.94
N LEU A 21 11.22 1.52 3.96
CA LEU A 21 9.77 1.34 3.96
C LEU A 21 9.30 0.63 2.68
N SER A 22 9.85 1.00 1.52
CA SER A 22 9.55 0.38 0.23
C SER A 22 9.99 -1.09 0.19
N ALA A 23 11.15 -1.41 0.78
CA ALA A 23 11.63 -2.78 0.92
C ALA A 23 10.76 -3.61 1.87
N LEU A 24 10.36 -3.02 3.01
CA LEU A 24 9.46 -3.63 3.99
C LEU A 24 8.11 -3.98 3.35
N VAL A 25 7.47 -3.02 2.68
CA VAL A 25 6.18 -3.23 2.00
C VAL A 25 6.30 -4.21 0.84
N SER A 26 7.43 -4.23 0.12
CA SER A 26 7.68 -5.23 -0.92
C SER A 26 7.75 -6.66 -0.37
N LYS A 27 8.34 -6.86 0.83
CA LYS A 27 8.37 -8.16 1.51
C LYS A 27 6.99 -8.52 2.05
N LEU A 28 6.33 -7.58 2.71
CA LEU A 28 4.98 -7.76 3.25
C LEU A 28 3.99 -8.18 2.16
N HIS A 29 4.04 -7.55 0.99
CA HIS A 29 3.17 -7.87 -0.14
C HIS A 29 3.17 -9.37 -0.48
N ARG A 30 4.36 -10.00 -0.48
CA ARG A 30 4.50 -11.43 -0.78
C ARG A 30 3.92 -12.30 0.32
N ALA A 31 4.06 -11.88 1.58
CA ALA A 31 3.49 -12.59 2.72
C ALA A 31 1.96 -12.48 2.72
N LEU A 32 1.41 -11.28 2.50
CA LEU A 32 -0.04 -11.04 2.42
C LEU A 32 -0.68 -11.84 1.29
N ALA A 33 -0.05 -11.89 0.11
CA ALA A 33 -0.53 -12.67 -1.02
C ALA A 33 -0.65 -14.18 -0.73
N ARG A 34 0.10 -14.70 0.25
CA ARG A 34 0.12 -16.11 0.63
C ARG A 34 -0.72 -16.44 1.85
N LEU A 35 -0.74 -15.54 2.85
CA LEU A 35 -1.18 -15.88 4.21
C LEU A 35 -2.39 -15.08 4.69
N ALA A 36 -2.65 -13.89 4.13
CA ALA A 36 -3.60 -12.96 4.74
C ALA A 36 -5.04 -13.13 4.26
N ASP A 37 -5.27 -13.77 3.10
CA ASP A 37 -6.63 -14.00 2.55
C ASP A 37 -7.51 -12.74 2.55
N GLY A 38 -6.90 -11.58 2.29
CA GLY A 38 -7.57 -10.27 2.32
C GLY A 38 -8.04 -9.79 3.70
N LYS A 39 -7.62 -10.43 4.79
CA LYS A 39 -8.02 -10.11 6.19
C LYS A 39 -7.02 -9.25 6.95
N VAL A 40 -5.92 -8.84 6.31
CA VAL A 40 -4.90 -7.96 6.91
C VAL A 40 -4.79 -6.68 6.07
N GLY A 41 -5.04 -5.56 6.74
CA GLY A 41 -4.93 -4.22 6.17
C GLY A 41 -3.70 -3.50 6.69
N ILE A 42 -3.28 -2.45 6.00
CA ILE A 42 -2.17 -1.60 6.45
C ILE A 42 -2.60 -0.14 6.55
N SER A 43 -1.94 0.60 7.44
CA SER A 43 -1.96 2.06 7.45
C SER A 43 -0.59 2.63 7.77
N PHE A 44 -0.46 3.92 7.53
CA PHE A 44 0.73 4.70 7.84
C PHE A 44 0.33 5.80 8.83
N PRO A 45 0.40 5.54 10.15
CA PRO A 45 -0.11 6.47 11.16
C PRO A 45 0.58 7.84 11.16
N ASP A 46 1.87 7.86 10.80
CA ASP A 46 2.70 9.06 10.84
C ASP A 46 2.72 9.80 9.48
N SER A 47 1.81 9.44 8.57
CA SER A 47 1.72 10.05 7.24
C SER A 47 1.35 11.53 7.34
N LYS A 48 2.11 12.39 6.65
CA LYS A 48 1.89 13.83 6.56
C LYS A 48 2.18 14.31 5.15
N ALA A 49 1.20 14.95 4.51
CA ALA A 49 1.33 15.47 3.14
C ALA A 49 1.95 14.42 2.19
N MET A 50 3.17 14.66 1.71
CA MET A 50 3.90 13.80 0.76
C MET A 50 4.78 12.73 1.43
N TYR A 51 4.68 12.54 2.74
CA TYR A 51 5.48 11.59 3.51
C TYR A 51 4.61 10.52 4.17
N LEU A 52 5.02 9.25 4.08
CA LEU A 52 4.31 8.12 4.71
C LEU A 52 4.70 7.90 6.18
N GLY A 53 5.74 8.53 6.69
CA GLY A 53 6.24 8.19 8.02
C GLY A 53 7.25 7.05 8.00
N ASP A 54 7.71 6.71 9.20
CA ASP A 54 8.61 5.60 9.49
C ASP A 54 7.87 4.42 10.16
N ARG A 55 6.54 4.51 10.29
CA ARG A 55 5.69 3.51 10.93
C ARG A 55 4.68 2.91 9.96
N LEU A 56 4.75 1.60 9.82
CA LEU A 56 3.77 0.77 9.15
C LEU A 56 2.93 0.05 10.21
N ARG A 57 1.62 0.28 10.22
CA ARG A 57 0.69 -0.44 11.09
C ARG A 57 -0.02 -1.54 10.32
N LEU A 58 -0.03 -2.75 10.87
CA LEU A 58 -0.85 -3.86 10.36
C LEU A 58 -2.13 -3.95 11.18
N HIS A 59 -3.25 -4.18 10.51
CA HIS A 59 -4.58 -4.33 11.11
C HIS A 59 -5.15 -5.69 10.77
N GLY A 60 -5.74 -6.38 11.73
CA GLY A 60 -6.24 -7.73 11.51
C GLY A 60 -7.02 -8.27 12.70
N GLY A 61 -7.43 -9.53 12.61
CA GLY A 61 -7.72 -10.32 13.81
C GLY A 61 -6.42 -10.83 14.43
N LEU A 62 -6.42 -11.09 15.73
CA LEU A 62 -5.24 -11.58 16.46
C LEU A 62 -4.60 -12.80 15.79
N SER A 63 -5.40 -13.80 15.42
CA SER A 63 -4.94 -15.03 14.78
C SER A 63 -4.30 -14.79 13.40
N SER A 64 -4.85 -13.85 12.61
CA SER A 64 -4.30 -13.49 11.30
C SER A 64 -2.97 -12.75 11.43
N LEU A 65 -2.85 -11.84 12.42
CA LEU A 65 -1.60 -11.15 12.71
C LEU A 65 -0.54 -12.11 13.24
N GLN A 66 -0.90 -13.02 14.16
CA GLN A 66 0.02 -14.04 14.68
C GLN A 66 0.49 -14.99 13.59
N SER A 67 -0.40 -15.44 12.70
CA SER A 67 -0.04 -16.31 11.57
C SER A 67 0.93 -15.62 10.61
N LEU A 68 0.69 -14.34 10.31
CA LEU A 68 1.58 -13.53 9.47
C LEU A 68 2.95 -13.36 10.13
N MET A 69 2.98 -12.98 11.42
CA MET A 69 4.21 -12.72 12.16
C MET A 69 4.98 -13.99 12.54
N GLY A 70 4.31 -15.14 12.59
CA GLY A 70 4.93 -16.46 12.77
C GLY A 70 5.69 -16.94 11.52
N SER A 71 5.47 -16.32 10.36
CA SER A 71 6.25 -16.58 9.16
C SER A 71 7.52 -15.74 9.12
N ASP A 72 8.57 -16.23 8.45
CA ASP A 72 9.86 -15.53 8.36
C ASP A 72 9.92 -14.46 7.25
N TRP A 73 8.82 -13.74 7.01
CA TRP A 73 8.74 -12.75 5.93
C TRP A 73 9.63 -11.52 6.16
N LEU A 74 9.97 -11.25 7.43
CA LEU A 74 10.89 -10.19 7.85
C LEU A 74 12.38 -10.58 7.78
N LYS A 75 12.72 -11.78 7.26
CA LYS A 75 14.11 -12.20 7.11
C LYS A 75 14.96 -11.13 6.41
N GLY A 76 16.05 -10.73 7.05
CA GLY A 76 16.96 -9.67 6.58
C GLY A 76 16.44 -8.23 6.74
N MET A 77 15.30 -8.01 7.40
CA MET A 77 14.81 -6.67 7.78
C MET A 77 14.72 -6.49 9.30
N ARG A 78 14.85 -7.56 10.08
CA ARG A 78 14.65 -7.53 11.54
C ARG A 78 15.55 -6.50 12.24
N ASP A 79 16.78 -6.35 11.77
CA ASP A 79 17.75 -5.40 12.35
C ASP A 79 17.45 -3.94 12.00
N HIS A 80 16.65 -3.68 10.96
CA HIS A 80 16.25 -2.35 10.52
C HIS A 80 14.86 -1.94 11.02
N VAL A 81 14.20 -2.78 11.83
CA VAL A 81 12.85 -2.49 12.35
C VAL A 81 12.73 -2.75 13.84
N GLN A 82 11.74 -2.09 14.45
CA GLN A 82 11.23 -2.38 15.78
C GLN A 82 9.79 -2.85 15.64
N LEU A 83 9.47 -3.97 16.27
CA LEU A 83 8.14 -4.60 16.23
C LEU A 83 7.45 -4.42 17.57
N SER A 84 6.18 -4.02 17.55
CA SER A 84 5.30 -4.21 18.69
C SER A 84 4.69 -5.60 18.66
N GLU A 85 4.18 -6.05 19.81
CA GLU A 85 3.29 -7.20 19.86
C GLU A 85 1.91 -6.83 19.29
N PRO A 86 1.13 -7.82 18.80
CA PRO A 86 -0.28 -7.61 18.46
C PRO A 86 -1.09 -7.24 19.71
N VAL A 87 -1.73 -6.08 19.66
CA VAL A 87 -2.53 -5.53 20.76
C VAL A 87 -3.91 -5.11 20.27
N ALA A 88 -4.89 -5.08 21.18
CA ALA A 88 -6.25 -4.69 20.86
C ALA A 88 -6.31 -3.21 20.42
N VAL A 89 -7.22 -2.91 19.49
CA VAL A 89 -7.49 -1.55 19.04
C VAL A 89 -8.14 -0.76 20.18
N PRO A 90 -7.70 0.49 20.45
CA PRO A 90 -8.30 1.32 21.48
C PRO A 90 -9.81 1.54 21.26
N VAL A 91 -10.56 1.56 22.37
CA VAL A 91 -11.99 1.89 22.34
C VAL A 91 -12.19 3.30 21.80
N GLY A 92 -13.13 3.48 20.86
CA GLY A 92 -13.43 4.77 20.25
C GLY A 92 -12.48 5.18 19.12
N ALA A 93 -11.62 4.28 18.64
CA ALA A 93 -10.84 4.53 17.44
C ALA A 93 -11.75 4.83 16.24
N LYS A 94 -11.47 5.92 15.54
CA LYS A 94 -12.12 6.21 14.25
C LYS A 94 -11.61 5.26 13.18
N HIS A 95 -12.24 5.26 12.03
CA HIS A 95 -11.91 4.40 10.91
C HIS A 95 -11.62 5.23 9.67
N ARG A 96 -10.77 4.73 8.77
CA ARG A 96 -10.61 5.32 7.44
C ARG A 96 -10.18 4.29 6.42
N VAL A 97 -10.45 4.58 5.17
CA VAL A 97 -9.96 3.79 4.04
C VAL A 97 -8.50 4.18 3.78
N VAL A 98 -7.64 3.19 3.54
CA VAL A 98 -6.27 3.40 3.02
C VAL A 98 -6.18 2.66 1.70
N LYS A 99 -6.15 3.43 0.61
CA LYS A 99 -6.30 2.90 -0.75
C LYS A 99 -5.12 3.23 -1.64
N ARG A 100 -4.99 2.43 -2.69
CA ARG A 100 -4.05 2.69 -3.78
C ARG A 100 -4.68 3.67 -4.75
N VAL A 101 -3.96 4.73 -5.11
CA VAL A 101 -4.37 5.63 -6.20
C VAL A 101 -3.49 5.36 -7.43
N GLN A 102 -4.10 5.36 -8.61
CA GLN A 102 -3.40 5.21 -9.87
C GLN A 102 -3.81 6.32 -10.81
N ALA A 103 -2.83 7.10 -11.28
CA ALA A 103 -3.04 8.06 -12.35
C ALA A 103 -2.88 7.38 -13.71
N LYS A 104 -3.56 7.95 -14.70
CA LYS A 104 -3.30 7.69 -16.11
C LYS A 104 -2.04 8.43 -16.59
N SER A 105 -0.92 8.15 -15.95
CA SER A 105 0.35 8.87 -16.16
C SER A 105 1.11 8.51 -17.44
N SER A 106 0.70 7.46 -18.16
CA SER A 106 1.34 7.03 -19.42
C SER A 106 0.33 7.09 -20.57
N PRO A 107 0.25 8.23 -21.29
CA PRO A 107 -0.52 8.37 -22.51
C PRO A 107 -0.17 7.28 -23.53
N GLU A 108 1.10 6.95 -23.69
CA GLU A 108 1.54 5.89 -24.61
C GLU A 108 0.94 4.52 -24.26
N ARG A 109 0.97 4.12 -22.98
CA ARG A 109 0.36 2.85 -22.54
C ARG A 109 -1.15 2.86 -22.78
N LEU A 110 -1.81 4.01 -22.62
CA LEU A 110 -3.23 4.17 -22.93
C LEU A 110 -3.49 4.06 -24.44
N ARG A 111 -2.68 4.68 -25.30
CA ARG A 111 -2.78 4.54 -26.77
C ARG A 111 -2.64 3.09 -27.20
N ARG A 112 -1.60 2.40 -26.75
CA ARG A 112 -1.39 0.97 -27.05
C ARG A 112 -2.60 0.12 -26.62
N ARG A 113 -3.21 0.45 -25.46
CA ARG A 113 -4.43 -0.22 -25.00
C ARG A 113 -5.65 0.08 -25.88
N GLN A 114 -5.81 1.31 -26.36
CA GLN A 114 -6.91 1.69 -27.27
C GLN A 114 -6.79 0.96 -28.62
N ILE A 115 -5.59 0.93 -29.19
CA ILE A 115 -5.29 0.19 -30.44
C ILE A 115 -5.64 -1.29 -30.26
N LYS A 116 -5.13 -1.93 -29.20
CA LYS A 116 -5.33 -3.37 -28.97
C LYS A 116 -6.77 -3.74 -28.64
N ARG A 117 -7.50 -2.92 -27.87
CA ARG A 117 -8.85 -3.26 -27.36
C ARG A 117 -9.97 -2.80 -28.30
N HIS A 118 -9.75 -1.73 -29.04
CA HIS A 118 -10.77 -1.08 -29.85
C HIS A 118 -10.40 -0.99 -31.34
N GLY A 119 -9.29 -1.61 -31.77
CA GLY A 119 -8.88 -1.65 -33.17
C GLY A 119 -8.53 -0.30 -33.79
N MET A 120 -8.25 0.71 -32.96
CA MET A 120 -7.95 2.06 -33.43
C MET A 120 -6.61 2.12 -34.17
N THR A 121 -6.49 3.01 -35.15
CA THR A 121 -5.19 3.31 -35.76
C THR A 121 -4.30 4.10 -34.79
N PRO A 122 -2.97 4.10 -34.97
CA PRO A 122 -2.06 4.90 -34.15
C PRO A 122 -2.43 6.39 -34.10
N GLN A 123 -2.86 6.96 -35.22
CA GLN A 123 -3.28 8.37 -35.33
C GLN A 123 -4.53 8.65 -34.50
N GLN A 124 -5.58 7.82 -34.64
CA GLN A 124 -6.82 7.92 -33.85
C GLN A 124 -6.55 7.77 -32.35
N ALA A 125 -5.64 6.87 -31.97
CA ALA A 125 -5.25 6.70 -30.57
C ALA A 125 -4.52 7.94 -30.03
N GLN A 126 -3.69 8.58 -30.84
CA GLN A 126 -2.96 9.80 -30.46
C GLN A 126 -3.88 11.01 -30.31
N GLU A 127 -4.85 11.19 -31.21
CA GLU A 127 -5.87 12.23 -31.10
C GLU A 127 -6.73 12.04 -29.84
N LYS A 128 -7.11 10.81 -29.54
CA LYS A 128 -7.95 10.48 -28.38
C LYS A 128 -7.19 10.55 -27.04
N VAL A 129 -5.87 10.33 -27.07
CA VAL A 129 -5.01 10.39 -25.88
C VAL A 129 -3.79 11.24 -26.20
N PRO A 130 -3.91 12.58 -26.17
CA PRO A 130 -2.76 13.48 -26.34
C PRO A 130 -1.77 13.33 -25.17
N ASP A 131 -0.55 13.82 -25.33
CA ASP A 131 0.45 13.77 -24.26
C ASP A 131 0.03 14.58 -23.02
N SER A 132 -0.78 15.63 -23.22
CA SER A 132 -1.40 16.42 -22.16
C SER A 132 -2.42 15.65 -21.31
N ALA A 133 -2.84 14.45 -21.74
CA ALA A 133 -3.70 13.58 -20.94
C ALA A 133 -2.95 12.85 -19.81
N ALA A 134 -1.63 13.05 -19.68
CA ALA A 134 -0.85 12.50 -18.59
C ALA A 134 -1.28 13.13 -17.25
N GLU A 135 -1.85 12.29 -16.38
CA GLU A 135 -2.20 12.70 -15.02
C GLU A 135 -0.98 12.58 -14.08
N THR A 136 -0.78 13.57 -13.22
CA THR A 136 0.18 13.54 -12.10
C THR A 136 -0.57 13.42 -10.78
N LEU A 137 0.03 12.73 -9.79
CA LEU A 137 -0.52 12.61 -8.45
C LEU A 137 0.36 13.34 -7.45
N SER A 138 -0.24 14.24 -6.69
CA SER A 138 0.37 14.85 -5.50
C SER A 138 0.04 14.03 -4.26
N LEU A 139 0.49 12.77 -4.25
CA LEU A 139 0.27 11.81 -3.17
C LEU A 139 1.59 11.17 -2.74
N PRO A 140 1.71 10.76 -1.47
CA PRO A 140 2.85 9.96 -1.04
C PRO A 140 2.84 8.60 -1.73
N TYR A 141 4.02 8.06 -2.02
CA TYR A 141 4.16 6.77 -2.67
C TYR A 141 5.38 5.98 -2.19
N LEU A 142 5.32 4.67 -2.42
CA LEU A 142 6.47 3.76 -2.27
C LEU A 142 6.93 3.31 -3.65
N LEU A 143 8.24 3.29 -3.90
CA LEU A 143 8.78 2.79 -5.15
C LEU A 143 9.03 1.29 -5.06
N LEU A 144 8.14 0.50 -5.65
CA LEU A 144 8.18 -0.96 -5.56
C LEU A 144 8.72 -1.59 -6.84
N ARG A 145 9.29 -2.79 -6.72
CA ARG A 145 9.70 -3.61 -7.86
C ARG A 145 8.76 -4.80 -8.02
N SER A 146 8.13 -4.92 -9.19
CA SER A 146 7.31 -6.06 -9.55
C SER A 146 8.15 -7.34 -9.59
N ALA A 147 7.67 -8.41 -8.95
CA ALA A 147 8.34 -9.71 -8.99
C ALA A 147 8.19 -10.40 -10.36
N SER A 148 7.06 -10.19 -11.05
CA SER A 148 6.77 -10.86 -12.32
C SER A 148 7.38 -10.15 -13.54
N THR A 149 7.42 -8.82 -13.52
CA THR A 149 7.90 -8.02 -14.66
C THR A 149 9.25 -7.36 -14.41
N GLY A 150 9.76 -7.38 -13.17
CA GLY A 150 10.99 -6.69 -12.79
C GLY A 150 10.90 -5.15 -12.81
N GLN A 151 9.80 -4.59 -13.33
CA GLN A 151 9.59 -3.16 -13.49
C GLN A 151 9.40 -2.48 -12.14
N ARG A 152 9.98 -1.29 -12.00
CA ARG A 152 9.73 -0.39 -10.87
C ARG A 152 8.47 0.41 -11.14
N PHE A 153 7.65 0.61 -10.11
CA PHE A 153 6.45 1.44 -10.20
C PHE A 153 6.14 2.11 -8.85
N PRO A 154 5.56 3.32 -8.86
CA PRO A 154 5.08 3.96 -7.65
C PRO A 154 3.76 3.32 -7.20
N LEU A 155 3.69 2.98 -5.91
CA LEU A 155 2.46 2.65 -5.19
C LEU A 155 2.01 3.89 -4.43
N PHE A 156 1.18 4.74 -5.06
CA PHE A 156 0.59 5.90 -4.39
C PHE A 156 -0.46 5.44 -3.38
N VAL A 157 -0.41 6.04 -2.19
CA VAL A 157 -1.30 5.73 -1.08
C VAL A 157 -2.09 6.98 -0.71
N GLU A 158 -3.40 6.83 -0.60
CA GLU A 158 -4.28 7.87 -0.07
C GLU A 158 -4.99 7.33 1.17
N HIS A 159 -5.00 8.13 2.23
CA HIS A 159 -5.83 7.90 3.39
C HIS A 159 -7.10 8.75 3.26
N GLY A 160 -8.25 8.08 3.14
CA GLY A 160 -9.56 8.72 3.00
C GLY A 160 -10.02 9.46 4.26
N PRO A 161 -11.24 10.05 4.28
CA PRO A 161 -11.76 10.76 5.44
C PRO A 161 -11.90 9.84 6.66
N LEU A 162 -11.91 10.44 7.86
CA LEU A 162 -12.24 9.73 9.09
C LEU A 162 -13.75 9.45 9.14
N LEU A 163 -14.08 8.24 9.54
CA LEU A 163 -15.41 7.69 9.67
C LEU A 163 -15.59 7.20 11.12
N GLU A 164 -16.80 7.33 11.65
CA GLU A 164 -17.13 6.88 13.00
C GLU A 164 -17.31 5.36 13.10
N ALA A 165 -17.68 4.70 11.99
CA ALA A 165 -17.95 3.27 11.95
C ALA A 165 -17.05 2.54 10.96
N ALA A 166 -16.73 1.28 11.29
CA ALA A 166 -16.01 0.38 10.40
C ALA A 166 -16.88 -0.02 9.19
N VAL A 167 -16.28 0.00 8.00
CA VAL A 167 -16.83 -0.61 6.80
C VAL A 167 -16.08 -1.92 6.53
N PRO A 168 -16.77 -3.08 6.52
CA PRO A 168 -16.15 -4.36 6.23
C PRO A 168 -15.79 -4.49 4.75
N GLY A 169 -14.81 -5.32 4.46
CA GLY A 169 -14.40 -5.65 3.11
C GLY A 169 -13.07 -6.39 3.11
N SER A 170 -12.53 -6.63 1.91
CA SER A 170 -11.24 -7.28 1.72
C SER A 170 -10.13 -6.28 1.43
N PHE A 171 -8.91 -6.64 1.82
CA PHE A 171 -7.69 -5.93 1.46
C PHE A 171 -6.99 -6.64 0.30
N SER A 172 -6.35 -5.85 -0.56
CA SER A 172 -5.49 -6.35 -1.63
C SER A 172 -4.24 -7.04 -1.07
N SER A 173 -3.44 -7.64 -1.95
CA SER A 173 -2.12 -8.17 -1.61
C SER A 173 -1.13 -7.11 -1.11
N TYR A 174 -1.47 -5.82 -1.16
CA TYR A 174 -0.68 -4.73 -0.56
C TYR A 174 -1.24 -4.28 0.80
N GLY A 175 -2.30 -4.93 1.30
CA GLY A 175 -2.98 -4.50 2.53
C GLY A 175 -3.82 -3.23 2.37
N LEU A 176 -4.06 -2.79 1.13
CA LEU A 176 -4.85 -1.59 0.80
C LEU A 176 -6.24 -2.00 0.31
N SER A 177 -7.26 -1.17 0.52
CA SER A 177 -8.62 -1.40 0.05
C SER A 177 -9.27 -0.10 -0.43
N ASP A 178 -10.15 -0.16 -1.41
CA ASP A 178 -10.97 0.98 -1.85
C ASP A 178 -12.23 1.16 -0.99
N VAL A 179 -12.60 0.15 -0.20
CA VAL A 179 -13.87 0.09 0.54
C VAL A 179 -13.64 -0.23 2.02
N ALA A 180 -12.82 -1.24 2.32
CA ALA A 180 -12.61 -1.67 3.69
C ALA A 180 -11.85 -0.61 4.49
N THR A 181 -12.33 -0.32 5.69
CA THR A 181 -11.69 0.64 6.59
C THR A 181 -10.78 -0.05 7.59
N VAL A 182 -9.71 0.64 7.98
CA VAL A 182 -8.86 0.27 9.11
C VAL A 182 -9.06 1.26 10.26
N PRO A 183 -8.91 0.82 11.53
CA PRO A 183 -8.85 1.73 12.68
C PRO A 183 -7.74 2.79 12.54
N TRP A 184 -7.99 3.98 13.07
CA TRP A 184 -7.10 5.13 13.00
C TRP A 184 -6.99 5.83 14.36
N PHE A 185 -5.76 5.92 14.87
CA PHE A 185 -5.36 6.50 16.14
C PHE A 185 -3.84 6.74 16.18
#